data_AF-A0A5A7RY15-F1
#
_entry.id   AF-A0A5A7RY15-F1
#
_cell.length_a   1.000
_cell.length_b   1.000
_cell.length_c   1.000
_cell.angle_alpha   90.00
_cell.angle_beta   90.00
_cell.angle_gamma   90.00
#
_symmetry.space_group_name_H-M   'P 1'
#
loop_
_entity.id
_entity.type
_entity.pdbx_description
1 polymer ?
#
loop_
_entity_poly.entity_id
_entity_poly.type
_entity_poly.pdbx_seq_one_letter_code
_entity_poly.pdbx_strand_id
1 'polypeptide(L)'
;MMKGLRQISVLTAVILGLFFVMLGLWAIDIGVSGMVNGLSVTNGWDWGTRTPIQQYHIGLWLVGIGTLLSVVSSIFGIVEWKKE
;
A
#
# COMPACT_ATOMS: atom_id res chain seq x y z
N MET A 1 13.25 -3.81 -28.20
CA MET A 1 13.87 -3.47 -26.89
C MET A 1 12.92 -2.72 -25.94
N MET A 2 12.13 -1.74 -26.41
CA MET A 2 11.22 -0.95 -25.57
C MET A 2 10.06 -1.72 -24.91
N LYS A 3 9.58 -2.83 -25.49
CA LYS A 3 8.45 -3.62 -24.94
C LYS A 3 8.77 -4.27 -23.58
N GLY A 4 9.95 -4.86 -23.43
CA GLY A 4 10.36 -5.54 -22.20
C GLY A 4 10.50 -4.57 -21.02
N LEU A 5 11.11 -3.39 -21.26
CA LEU A 5 11.24 -2.36 -20.24
C LEU A 5 9.86 -1.89 -19.75
N ARG A 6 8.90 -1.73 -20.65
CA ARG A 6 7.53 -1.30 -20.33
C ARG A 6 6.77 -2.32 -19.49
N GLN A 7 6.84 -3.61 -19.84
CA GLN A 7 6.24 -4.69 -19.06
C GLN A 7 6.84 -4.78 -17.65
N ILE A 8 8.16 -4.60 -17.53
CA ILE A 8 8.84 -4.55 -16.23
C ILE A 8 8.35 -3.35 -15.41
N SER A 9 8.16 -2.18 -16.02
CA SER A 9 7.62 -1.00 -15.32
C SER A 9 6.20 -1.23 -14.79
N VAL A 10 5.31 -1.83 -15.59
CA VAL A 10 3.94 -2.16 -15.15
C VAL A 10 3.97 -3.15 -14.00
N LEU A 11 4.76 -4.22 -14.11
CA LEU A 11 4.89 -5.21 -13.05
C LEU A 11 5.44 -4.59 -11.76
N THR A 12 6.43 -3.70 -11.89
CA THR A 12 7.03 -2.99 -10.75
C THR A 12 6.00 -2.12 -10.04
N ALA A 13 5.17 -1.39 -10.78
CA ALA A 13 4.12 -0.57 -10.21
C ALA A 13 3.04 -1.40 -9.49
N VAL A 14 2.68 -2.57 -10.04
CA VAL A 14 1.76 -3.51 -9.37
C VAL A 14 2.36 -4.03 -8.07
N ILE A 15 3.62 -4.45 -8.07
CA ILE A 15 4.34 -4.92 -6.88
C ILE A 15 4.44 -3.82 -5.83
N LEU A 16 4.72 -2.58 -6.24
CA LEU A 16 4.75 -1.42 -5.34
C LEU A 16 3.37 -1.15 -4.71
N GLY A 17 2.30 -1.28 -5.49
CA GLY A 17 0.93 -1.18 -4.97
C GLY A 17 0.62 -2.23 -3.92
N LEU A 18 1.00 -3.50 -4.19
CA LEU A 18 0.86 -4.60 -3.22
C LEU A 18 1.70 -4.35 -1.95
N PHE A 19 2.90 -3.81 -2.08
CA PHE A 19 3.72 -3.42 -0.93
C PHE A 19 3.02 -2.40 -0.05
N PHE A 20 2.42 -1.35 -0.63
CA PHE A 20 1.64 -0.37 0.13
C PHE A 20 0.41 -0.96 0.80
N VAL A 21 -0.28 -1.91 0.14
CA VAL A 21 -1.39 -2.64 0.76
C VAL A 21 -0.92 -3.41 1.99
N MET A 22 0.16 -4.19 1.88
CA MET A 22 0.70 -4.97 3.00
C MET A 22 1.15 -4.07 4.16
N LEU A 23 1.83 -2.96 3.85
CA LEU A 23 2.27 -1.99 4.86
C LEU A 23 1.07 -1.27 5.51
N GLY A 24 0.02 -1.01 4.75
CA GLY A 24 -1.23 -0.45 5.24
C GLY A 24 -2.00 -1.40 6.15
N LEU A 25 -2.10 -2.68 5.79
CA LEU A 25 -2.71 -3.72 6.62
C LEU A 25 -1.96 -3.90 7.94
N TRP A 26 -0.61 -3.87 7.91
CA TRP A 26 0.20 -3.89 9.12
C TRP A 26 -0.05 -2.68 10.02
N ALA A 27 -0.18 -1.48 9.45
CA ALA A 27 -0.52 -0.28 10.21
C ALA A 27 -1.94 -0.34 10.80
N ILE A 28 -2.91 -0.92 10.08
CA ILE A 28 -4.27 -1.16 10.58
C ILE A 28 -4.24 -2.12 11.77
N ASP A 29 -3.54 -3.25 11.66
CA ASP A 29 -3.43 -4.26 12.71
C ASP A 29 -2.89 -3.67 14.02
N ILE A 30 -1.80 -2.92 13.92
CA ILE A 30 -1.21 -2.20 15.05
C ILE A 30 -2.18 -1.14 15.61
N GLY A 31 -2.83 -0.36 14.74
CA GLY A 31 -3.77 0.69 15.14
C GLY A 31 -4.99 0.12 15.89
N VAL A 32 -5.57 -0.96 15.37
CA VAL A 32 -6.68 -1.67 16.02
C VAL A 32 -6.23 -2.28 17.35
N SER A 33 -5.07 -2.92 17.38
CA SER A 33 -4.49 -3.45 18.61
C SER A 33 -4.31 -2.38 19.67
N GLY A 34 -3.85 -1.18 19.31
CA GLY A 34 -3.77 -0.04 20.22
C GLY A 34 -5.12 0.45 20.73
N MET A 35 -6.14 0.50 19.85
CA MET A 35 -7.50 0.91 20.24
C MET A 35 -8.15 -0.08 21.21
N VAL A 36 -7.98 -1.38 20.98
CA VAL A 36 -8.57 -2.45 21.82
C VAL A 36 -7.87 -2.56 23.17
N ASN A 37 -6.54 -2.41 23.21
CA ASN A 37 -5.78 -2.53 24.46
C ASN A 37 -5.69 -1.22 25.25
N GLY A 38 -6.19 -0.09 24.72
CA GLY A 38 -6.07 1.23 25.36
C GLY A 38 -4.62 1.74 25.47
N LEU A 39 -3.71 1.20 24.67
CA LEU A 39 -2.28 1.52 24.69
C LEU A 39 -1.94 2.52 23.59
N SER A 40 -1.00 3.42 23.87
CA SER A 40 -0.36 4.22 22.83
C SER A 40 0.39 3.32 21.86
N VAL A 41 0.31 3.61 20.57
CA VAL A 41 0.96 2.81 19.54
C VAL A 41 2.37 3.30 19.31
N THR A 42 3.33 2.38 19.37
CA THR A 42 4.66 2.54 18.77
C THR A 42 4.84 1.48 17.70
N ASN A 43 5.21 1.90 16.50
CA ASN A 43 5.48 1.04 15.35
C ASN A 43 6.95 0.56 15.32
N GLY A 44 7.66 0.61 16.46
CA GLY A 44 9.07 0.22 16.58
C GLY A 44 10.07 1.16 15.89
N TRP A 45 9.56 2.21 15.24
CA TRP A 45 10.32 3.24 14.55
C TRP A 45 9.94 4.58 15.18
N ASP A 46 10.92 5.35 15.65
CA ASP A 46 10.75 6.56 16.47
C ASP A 46 10.13 7.75 15.69
N TRP A 47 8.91 7.59 15.19
CA TRP A 47 8.12 8.62 14.50
C TRP A 47 7.08 9.25 15.46
N GLY A 48 7.46 9.40 16.72
CA GLY A 48 6.61 9.97 17.77
C GLY A 48 5.47 9.03 18.20
N THR A 49 4.97 9.25 19.42
CA THR A 49 3.78 8.57 19.93
C THR A 49 2.56 8.99 19.12
N ARG A 50 2.09 8.10 18.24
CA ARG A 50 0.83 8.30 17.51
C ARG A 50 -0.32 7.74 18.31
N THR A 51 -1.46 8.41 18.21
CA THR A 51 -2.70 7.82 18.72
C THR A 51 -3.04 6.57 17.88
N PRO A 52 -3.63 5.53 18.49
CA PRO A 52 -4.03 4.32 17.76
C PRO A 52 -4.90 4.61 16.54
N ILE A 53 -5.80 5.59 16.64
CA ILE A 53 -6.69 5.98 15.56
C ILE A 53 -5.94 6.65 14.39
N GLN A 54 -4.89 7.43 14.65
CA GLN A 54 -4.05 7.99 13.59
C GLN A 54 -3.31 6.89 12.84
N GLN A 55 -2.75 5.91 13.55
CA GLN A 55 -2.06 4.78 12.92
C GLN A 55 -3.01 3.97 12.03
N TYR A 56 -4.23 3.71 12.51
CA TYR A 56 -5.29 3.05 11.73
C TYR A 56 -5.62 3.81 10.43
N HIS A 57 -5.81 5.13 10.51
CA HIS A 57 -6.13 5.94 9.33
C HIS A 57 -4.98 6.00 8.31
N ILE A 58 -3.73 6.09 8.78
CA ILE A 58 -2.55 5.98 7.91
C ILE A 58 -2.60 4.64 7.15
N GLY A 59 -2.89 3.55 7.86
CA GLY A 59 -3.03 2.24 7.25
C GLY A 59 -4.12 2.17 6.19
N LEU A 60 -5.30 2.74 6.45
CA LEU A 60 -6.39 2.83 5.46
C LEU A 60 -5.97 3.61 4.21
N TRP A 61 -5.29 4.75 4.36
CA TRP A 61 -4.78 5.53 3.23
C TRP A 61 -3.79 4.73 2.39
N LEU A 62 -2.87 4.00 3.03
CA LEU A 62 -1.89 3.16 2.35
C LEU A 62 -2.54 2.01 1.57
N VAL A 63 -3.55 1.36 2.16
CA VAL A 63 -4.35 0.34 1.45
C VAL A 63 -5.06 0.95 0.24
N GLY A 64 -5.69 2.12 0.40
CA GLY A 64 -6.38 2.82 -0.68
C GLY A 64 -5.45 3.20 -1.84
N ILE A 65 -4.30 3.83 -1.53
CA ILE A 65 -3.30 4.22 -2.53
C ILE A 65 -2.70 3.00 -3.21
N GLY A 66 -2.33 1.97 -2.45
CA GLY A 66 -1.75 0.74 -2.98
C GLY A 66 -2.72 0.02 -3.93
N THR A 67 -3.99 -0.08 -3.55
CA THR A 67 -5.04 -0.69 -4.38
C THR A 67 -5.26 0.11 -5.67
N LEU A 68 -5.36 1.44 -5.56
CA LEU A 68 -5.53 2.30 -6.73
C LEU A 68 -4.35 2.17 -7.71
N LEU A 69 -3.11 2.18 -7.20
CA LEU A 69 -1.91 2.00 -8.01
C LEU A 69 -1.93 0.66 -8.73
N SER A 70 -2.20 -0.45 -8.01
CA SER A 70 -2.28 -1.79 -8.61
C SER A 70 -3.35 -1.86 -9.69
N VAL A 71 -4.57 -1.34 -9.45
CA VAL A 71 -5.67 -1.38 -10.42
C VAL A 71 -5.33 -0.57 -11.68
N VAL A 72 -4.84 0.66 -11.52
CA VAL A 72 -4.48 1.53 -12.66
C VAL A 72 -3.36 0.91 -13.48
N SER A 73 -2.32 0.39 -12.83
CA SER A 73 -1.21 -0.29 -13.52
C SER A 73 -1.66 -1.55 -14.25
N SER A 74 -2.54 -2.36 -13.64
CA SER A 74 -3.10 -3.54 -14.30
C SER A 74 -3.96 -3.19 -15.52
N ILE A 75 -4.84 -2.19 -15.41
CA ILE A 75 -5.65 -1.73 -16.55
C ILE A 75 -4.74 -1.23 -17.68
N PHE A 76 -3.73 -0.42 -17.34
CA PHE A 76 -2.76 0.07 -18.31
C PHE A 76 -2.06 -1.09 -19.03
N GLY A 77 -1.57 -2.09 -18.28
CA GLY A 77 -0.95 -3.29 -18.86
C GLY A 77 -1.88 -4.07 -19.81
N ILE A 78 -3.16 -4.23 -19.45
CA ILE A 78 -4.16 -4.93 -20.29
C ILE A 78 -4.46 -4.14 -21.57
N VAL A 79 -4.68 -2.83 -21.46
CA VAL A 79 -4.99 -1.97 -22.61
C VAL A 79 -3.82 -1.94 -23.59
N GLU A 80 -2.59 -1.89 -23.07
CA GLU A 80 -1.40 -1.94 -23.90
C GLU A 80 -1.22 -3.29 -24.59
N TRP A 81 -1.46 -4.40 -23.89
CA TRP A 81 -1.41 -5.73 -24.50
C TRP A 81 -2.35 -5.85 -25.70
N LYS A 82 -3.55 -5.29 -25.62
CA LYS A 82 -4.53 -5.30 -26.72
C LYS A 82 -4.13 -4.46 -27.95
N LYS A 83 -3.17 -3.54 -27.81
CA LYS A 83 -2.67 -2.70 -28.90
C LYS A 83 -1.48 -3.32 -29.63
N GLU A 84 -1.01 -4.48 -29.19
CA GLU A 84 0.05 -5.26 -29.84
C GLU A 84 -0.52 -6.37 -30.73
#